data_AF-A0A9X3K1Y5-F1
#
_entry.id   AF-A0A9X3K1Y5-F1
#
_cell.length_a   1.000
_cell.length_b   1.000
_cell.length_c   1.000
_cell.angle_alpha   90.00
_cell.angle_beta   90.00
_cell.angle_gamma   90.00
#
_symmetry.space_group_name_H-M   'P 1'
#
loop_
_entity.id
_entity.type
_entity.pdbx_description
1 polymer ?
#
loop_
_entity_poly.entity_id
_entity_poly.type
_entity_poly.pdbx_seq_one_letter_code
_entity_poly.pdbx_strand_id
1 'polypeptide(L)'
;NGWFLYRRAQQIAGAPLAWFVTAMHSHELSLLAAAHPDRLTVIHWLESVQGLPSEEQLRSMVQPWSSYEAFICGPEPFMAAVQRALVSLGMPERLIHLERFISLPDEDPADTIETPAGEDVRLTVSMDGEQRTIIWPRNAKMLDTMLTAGVDAPYSCRVGGCSACMCRVTSGEVRMAKNLVLDEKELEEGWILACQSFPISDGVEVEIPS
;
A
#
# COMPACT_ATOMS: atom_id res chain seq x y z
N ASN A 1 -5.70 -0.61 15.03
CA ASN A 1 -5.49 0.84 14.78
C ASN A 1 -5.19 1.54 16.11
N GLY A 2 -3.91 1.64 16.48
CA GLY A 2 -3.47 2.32 17.69
C GLY A 2 -2.02 2.76 17.55
N TRP A 3 -1.68 3.94 18.07
CA TRP A 3 -0.31 4.46 18.09
C TRP A 3 0.38 4.01 19.38
N PHE A 4 1.62 3.52 19.25
CA PHE A 4 2.25 2.61 20.21
C PHE A 4 3.78 2.90 20.23
N LEU A 5 4.52 3.17 21.34
CA LEU A 5 4.22 3.16 22.79
C LEU A 5 5.01 4.26 23.59
N TYR A 6 5.91 3.88 24.53
CA TYR A 6 6.36 4.64 25.74
C TYR A 6 7.73 4.08 26.27
N ARG A 7 7.91 3.71 27.57
CA ARG A 7 9.21 3.43 28.28
C ARG A 7 9.05 2.40 29.43
N ARG A 8 10.14 2.05 30.16
CA ARG A 8 10.12 1.51 31.53
C ARG A 8 10.94 2.39 32.47
N ALA A 9 10.38 2.80 33.61
CA ALA A 9 11.08 3.57 34.65
C ALA A 9 11.25 2.73 35.92
N GLN A 10 12.44 2.72 36.52
CA GLN A 10 12.64 2.10 37.83
C GLN A 10 12.28 3.07 38.96
N GLN A 11 11.10 2.85 39.51
CA GLN A 11 10.89 2.77 40.96
C GLN A 11 11.18 4.03 41.81
N ILE A 12 10.27 5.00 41.72
CA ILE A 12 9.89 5.81 42.89
C ILE A 12 8.62 5.18 43.48
N ALA A 13 8.54 5.03 44.80
CA ALA A 13 7.45 4.30 45.45
C ALA A 13 6.15 5.12 45.58
N GLY A 14 4.99 4.47 45.39
CA GLY A 14 3.72 4.96 45.93
C GLY A 14 2.74 5.69 45.00
N ALA A 15 2.86 5.56 43.66
CA ALA A 15 1.90 6.14 42.71
C ALA A 15 1.10 5.07 41.93
N PRO A 16 -0.18 5.30 41.59
CA PRO A 16 -1.03 4.32 40.92
C PRO A 16 -0.69 4.12 39.42
N LEU A 17 -1.09 2.95 38.91
CA LEU A 17 -0.80 2.39 37.59
C LEU A 17 -0.94 3.39 36.41
N ALA A 18 0.21 3.82 35.86
CA ALA A 18 0.29 4.54 34.58
C ALA A 18 0.81 3.60 33.47
N TRP A 19 0.14 3.60 32.31
CA TRP A 19 0.30 2.60 31.26
C TRP A 19 1.47 2.92 30.29
N PHE A 20 2.72 2.55 30.60
CA PHE A 20 3.86 2.59 29.65
C PHE A 20 4.50 1.20 29.36
N VAL A 21 4.99 1.03 28.12
CA VAL A 21 5.80 -0.07 27.53
C VAL A 21 6.52 0.49 26.26
N THR A 22 7.51 -0.15 25.62
CA THR A 22 8.48 0.54 24.69
C THR A 22 8.07 0.71 23.20
N ALA A 23 8.37 1.85 22.55
CA ALA A 23 8.17 2.11 21.09
C ALA A 23 9.24 1.45 20.17
N MET A 24 8.87 1.07 18.94
CA MET A 24 9.70 0.19 18.07
C MET A 24 11.09 0.77 17.74
N HIS A 25 12.13 -0.03 17.94
CA HIS A 25 13.56 0.31 17.78
C HIS A 25 14.04 1.60 18.48
N SER A 26 13.29 2.11 19.46
CA SER A 26 13.59 3.42 20.08
C SER A 26 14.94 3.46 20.82
N HIS A 27 15.45 2.33 21.32
CA HIS A 27 16.78 2.27 21.93
C HIS A 27 17.88 2.27 20.87
N GLU A 28 17.72 1.45 19.84
CA GLU A 28 18.64 1.26 18.72
C GLU A 28 18.78 2.55 17.90
N LEU A 29 17.67 3.22 17.60
CA LEU A 29 17.63 4.54 16.96
C LEU A 29 18.32 5.62 17.80
N SER A 30 18.15 5.58 19.14
CA SER A 30 18.86 6.51 20.04
C SER A 30 20.37 6.28 20.02
N LEU A 31 20.82 5.02 19.97
CA LEU A 31 22.24 4.67 19.86
C LEU A 31 22.82 5.08 18.50
N LEU A 32 22.09 4.85 17.41
CA LEU A 32 22.51 5.25 16.06
C LEU A 32 22.59 6.77 15.90
N ALA A 33 21.63 7.53 16.45
CA ALA A 33 21.67 8.99 16.44
C ALA A 33 22.84 9.55 17.28
N ALA A 34 23.16 8.91 18.42
CA ALA A 34 24.32 9.27 19.22
C ALA A 34 25.66 8.93 18.54
N ALA A 35 25.71 7.88 17.71
CA ALA A 35 26.89 7.47 16.95
C ALA A 35 27.09 8.29 15.65
N HIS A 36 26.01 8.80 15.06
CA HIS A 36 26.00 9.51 13.77
C HIS A 36 25.14 10.79 13.81
N PRO A 37 25.43 11.75 14.72
CA PRO A 37 24.62 12.96 14.91
C PRO A 37 24.65 13.92 13.70
N ASP A 38 25.61 13.73 12.80
CA ASP A 38 25.76 14.42 11.52
C ASP A 38 24.88 13.83 10.40
N ARG A 39 24.35 12.61 10.57
CA ARG A 39 23.64 11.85 9.53
C ARG A 39 22.25 11.36 9.94
N LEU A 40 21.94 11.27 11.23
CA LEU A 40 20.66 10.79 11.73
C LEU A 40 20.13 11.69 12.86
N THR A 41 19.05 12.43 12.55
CA THR A 41 18.26 13.17 13.54
C THR A 41 16.99 12.37 13.86
N VAL A 42 16.79 12.02 15.13
CA VAL A 42 15.57 11.33 15.61
C VAL A 42 14.70 12.33 16.37
N ILE A 43 13.47 12.54 15.91
CA ILE A 43 12.52 13.50 16.49
C ILE A 43 11.30 12.73 17.03
N HIS A 44 11.10 12.79 18.35
CA HIS A 44 9.96 12.16 19.00
C HIS A 44 8.73 13.09 18.97
N TRP A 45 7.90 12.94 17.93
CA TRP A 45 6.61 13.61 17.86
C TRP A 45 5.53 12.85 18.64
N LEU A 46 4.72 13.57 19.42
CA LEU A 46 3.61 13.00 20.21
C LEU A 46 2.31 13.71 19.84
N GLU A 47 1.48 13.03 19.05
CA GLU A 47 0.19 13.56 18.57
C GLU A 47 -0.74 13.97 19.71
N SER A 48 -0.78 13.18 20.79
CA SER A 48 -1.57 13.46 22.00
C SER A 48 -1.14 14.70 22.78
N VAL A 49 -0.02 15.33 22.42
CA VAL A 49 0.52 16.55 23.06
C VAL A 49 0.56 17.73 22.07
N GLN A 50 0.79 17.47 20.79
CA GLN A 50 1.11 18.49 19.77
C GLN A 50 0.17 18.49 18.55
N GLY A 51 -0.77 17.55 18.46
CA GLY A 51 -1.52 17.25 17.23
C GLY A 51 -0.64 16.59 16.17
N LEU A 52 -1.15 16.45 14.94
CA LEU A 52 -0.30 16.09 13.80
C LEU A 52 0.63 17.26 13.44
N PRO A 53 1.86 17.01 12.95
CA PRO A 53 2.77 18.08 12.53
C PRO A 53 2.13 18.97 11.45
N SER A 54 2.19 20.29 11.63
CA SER A 54 1.75 21.23 10.60
C SER A 54 2.73 21.26 9.42
N GLU A 55 2.24 21.64 8.25
CA GLU A 55 3.09 21.78 7.06
C GLU A 55 4.21 22.81 7.24
N GLU A 56 3.98 23.86 8.03
CA GLU A 56 5.01 24.84 8.39
C GLU A 56 6.08 24.25 9.32
N GLN A 57 5.68 23.42 10.29
CA GLN A 57 6.60 22.71 11.18
C GLN A 57 7.45 21.73 10.37
N LEU A 58 6.82 20.90 9.53
CA LEU A 58 7.51 19.97 8.64
C LEU A 58 8.46 20.68 7.66
N ARG A 59 8.01 21.78 7.02
CA ARG A 59 8.85 22.62 6.15
C ARG A 59 10.08 23.15 6.88
N SER A 60 9.91 23.61 8.11
CA SER A 60 11.01 24.10 8.95
C SER A 60 11.96 22.98 9.39
N MET A 61 11.46 21.77 9.60
CA MET A 61 12.26 20.58 9.90
C MET A 61 13.07 20.13 8.67
N VAL A 62 12.47 20.03 7.49
CA VAL A 62 13.12 19.46 6.28
C VAL A 62 13.96 20.47 5.47
N GLN A 63 13.82 21.78 5.73
CA GLN A 63 14.58 22.83 5.03
C GLN A 63 16.08 22.54 4.85
N PRO A 64 16.85 22.08 5.87
CA PRO A 64 18.29 21.85 5.74
C PRO A 64 18.68 20.81 4.69
N TRP A 65 17.74 19.92 4.31
CA TRP A 65 17.98 18.81 3.39
C TRP A 65 17.22 18.96 2.06
N SER A 66 16.66 20.15 1.80
CA SER A 66 15.86 20.45 0.59
C SER A 66 16.60 20.35 -0.75
N SER A 67 17.93 20.18 -0.74
CA SER A 67 18.79 19.97 -1.92
C SER A 67 19.11 18.50 -2.24
N TYR A 68 18.62 17.55 -1.43
CA TYR A 68 18.84 16.11 -1.60
C TYR A 68 17.62 15.41 -2.23
N GLU A 69 17.70 14.09 -2.37
CA GLU A 69 16.57 13.23 -2.70
C GLU A 69 15.87 12.75 -1.42
N ALA A 70 14.54 12.70 -1.42
CA ALA A 70 13.71 12.40 -0.26
C ALA A 70 12.99 11.05 -0.41
N PHE A 71 13.17 10.17 0.55
CA PHE A 71 12.45 8.90 0.67
C PHE A 71 11.56 8.96 1.91
N ILE A 72 10.26 8.72 1.75
CA ILE A 72 9.25 8.95 2.79
C ILE A 72 8.33 7.74 2.88
N CYS A 73 8.21 7.18 4.08
CA CYS A 73 7.23 6.15 4.40
C CYS A 73 6.49 6.49 5.71
N GLY A 74 5.30 5.93 5.91
CA GLY A 74 4.49 6.15 7.11
C GLY A 74 2.99 6.30 6.82
N PRO A 75 2.22 6.87 7.77
CA PRO A 75 0.80 7.12 7.58
C PRO A 75 0.53 8.16 6.47
N GLU A 76 -0.52 7.95 5.68
CA GLU A 76 -0.84 8.77 4.51
C GLU A 76 -0.90 10.28 4.79
N PRO A 77 -1.60 10.78 5.83
CA PRO A 77 -1.70 12.22 6.09
C PRO A 77 -0.35 12.87 6.43
N PHE A 78 0.57 12.10 7.03
CA PHE A 78 1.93 12.55 7.31
C PHE A 78 2.76 12.60 6.02
N MET A 79 2.74 11.55 5.21
CA MET A 79 3.48 11.52 3.94
C MET A 79 3.04 12.66 2.99
N ALA A 80 1.73 12.87 2.86
CA ALA A 80 1.17 13.96 2.06
C ALA A 80 1.58 15.35 2.57
N ALA A 81 1.68 15.53 3.90
CA ALA A 81 2.14 16.80 4.48
C ALA A 81 3.65 17.04 4.29
N VAL A 82 4.49 15.99 4.39
CA VAL A 82 5.93 16.09 4.09
C VAL A 82 6.16 16.37 2.60
N GLN A 83 5.41 15.72 1.70
CA GLN A 83 5.51 15.97 0.25
C GLN A 83 5.22 17.44 -0.09
N ARG A 84 4.10 18.01 0.41
CA ARG A 84 3.78 19.43 0.18
C ARG A 84 4.81 20.37 0.80
N ALA A 85 5.31 20.06 2.00
CA ALA A 85 6.39 20.83 2.63
C ALA A 85 7.67 20.86 1.78
N LEU A 86 8.08 19.74 1.18
CA LEU A 86 9.25 19.67 0.29
C LEU A 86 9.03 20.41 -1.04
N VAL A 87 7.86 20.24 -1.67
CA VAL A 87 7.50 20.98 -2.89
C VAL A 87 7.46 22.50 -2.63
N SER A 88 6.98 22.93 -1.46
CA SER A 88 6.99 24.35 -1.05
C SER A 88 8.38 24.95 -0.89
N LEU A 89 9.42 24.11 -0.73
CA LEU A 89 10.83 24.50 -0.67
C LEU A 89 11.51 24.47 -2.06
N GLY A 90 10.78 24.12 -3.11
CA GLY A 90 11.28 24.03 -4.48
C GLY A 90 11.94 22.68 -4.82
N MET A 91 11.77 21.64 -4.01
CA MET A 91 12.23 20.29 -4.37
C MET A 91 11.41 19.76 -5.56
N PRO A 92 12.05 19.37 -6.69
CA PRO A 92 11.35 18.77 -7.81
C PRO A 92 10.72 17.43 -7.42
N GLU A 93 9.45 17.20 -7.78
CA GLU A 93 8.69 15.98 -7.41
C GLU A 93 9.39 14.68 -7.83
N ARG A 94 10.15 14.69 -8.93
CA ARG A 94 11.01 13.57 -9.39
C ARG A 94 12.18 13.20 -8.45
N LEU A 95 12.29 13.85 -7.29
CA LEU A 95 13.23 13.54 -6.19
C LEU A 95 12.48 13.20 -4.88
N ILE A 96 11.17 12.99 -4.93
CA ILE A 96 10.33 12.67 -3.76
C ILE A 96 9.69 11.30 -3.97
N HIS A 97 10.16 10.31 -3.22
CA HIS A 97 9.74 8.92 -3.31
C HIS A 97 8.86 8.56 -2.12
N LEU A 98 7.64 8.07 -2.37
CA LEU A 98 6.65 7.71 -1.35
C LEU A 98 6.42 6.20 -1.29
N GLU A 99 6.71 5.57 -0.16
CA GLU A 99 6.46 4.14 0.07
C GLU A 99 5.20 3.94 0.93
N ARG A 100 4.13 3.43 0.30
CA ARG A 100 2.78 3.32 0.91
C ARG A 100 2.54 1.94 1.53
N PHE A 101 2.87 1.77 2.80
CA PHE A 101 2.49 0.56 3.56
C PHE A 101 1.01 0.57 3.96
N ILE A 102 0.19 -0.16 3.23
CA ILE A 102 -1.27 -0.24 3.46
C ILE A 102 -1.60 -1.52 4.22
N SER A 103 -1.69 -1.42 5.55
CA SER A 103 -2.37 -2.42 6.38
C SER A 103 -3.88 -2.23 6.24
N LEU A 104 -4.55 -3.08 5.46
CA LEU A 104 -6.02 -3.15 5.48
C LEU A 104 -6.51 -3.88 6.75
N PRO A 105 -7.76 -3.63 7.21
CA PRO A 105 -8.42 -4.48 8.19
C PRO A 105 -8.63 -5.91 7.68
N ASP A 106 -9.00 -6.83 8.58
CA ASP A 106 -9.67 -8.08 8.20
C ASP A 106 -10.89 -7.76 7.33
N GLU A 107 -11.19 -8.62 6.33
CA GLU A 107 -12.07 -8.32 5.18
C GLU A 107 -13.33 -7.50 5.55
N ASP A 108 -13.31 -6.22 5.16
CA ASP A 108 -14.41 -5.30 5.46
C ASP A 108 -15.65 -5.72 4.66
N PRO A 109 -16.80 -6.03 5.30
CA PRO A 109 -17.99 -6.49 4.59
C PRO A 109 -18.50 -5.52 3.52
N ALA A 110 -18.09 -4.24 3.55
CA ALA A 110 -18.37 -3.26 2.51
C ALA A 110 -17.64 -3.51 1.17
N ASP A 111 -16.55 -4.31 1.14
CA ASP A 111 -15.92 -4.79 -0.10
C ASP A 111 -16.78 -5.85 -0.82
N THR A 112 -17.94 -6.24 -0.28
CA THR A 112 -18.94 -7.06 -0.97
C THR A 112 -19.61 -6.25 -2.09
N ILE A 113 -18.92 -6.07 -3.22
CA ILE A 113 -19.56 -5.52 -4.41
C ILE A 113 -20.73 -6.43 -4.79
N GLU A 114 -21.86 -5.84 -5.15
CA GLU A 114 -23.03 -6.59 -5.64
C GLU A 114 -22.58 -7.56 -6.74
N THR A 115 -22.73 -8.85 -6.46
CA THR A 115 -22.42 -9.90 -7.43
C THR A 115 -23.41 -9.77 -8.59
N PRO A 116 -22.95 -9.59 -9.84
CA PRO A 116 -23.87 -9.58 -10.98
C PRO A 116 -24.61 -10.91 -11.03
N ALA A 117 -25.94 -10.87 -10.86
CA ALA A 117 -26.75 -12.08 -10.86
C ALA A 117 -26.73 -12.72 -12.25
N GLY A 118 -26.13 -13.91 -12.35
CA GLY A 118 -25.91 -14.62 -13.60
C GLY A 118 -25.16 -15.94 -13.37
N GLU A 119 -24.96 -16.68 -14.45
CA GLU A 119 -24.19 -17.93 -14.46
C GLU A 119 -22.66 -17.65 -14.43
N ASP A 120 -21.88 -18.67 -14.09
CA ASP A 120 -20.41 -18.59 -14.10
C ASP A 120 -19.89 -18.31 -15.52
N VAL A 121 -18.88 -17.44 -15.63
CA VAL A 121 -18.38 -16.95 -16.92
C VAL A 121 -17.22 -17.80 -17.44
N ARG A 122 -16.92 -17.68 -18.74
CA ARG A 122 -15.71 -18.27 -19.32
C ARG A 122 -14.51 -17.35 -19.13
N LEU A 123 -13.44 -17.84 -18.51
CA LEU A 123 -12.16 -17.16 -18.44
C LEU A 123 -11.11 -17.93 -19.25
N THR A 124 -10.57 -17.33 -20.30
CA THR A 124 -9.42 -17.88 -21.03
C THR A 124 -8.17 -17.11 -20.66
N VAL A 125 -7.14 -17.83 -20.20
CA VAL A 125 -5.86 -17.28 -19.79
C VAL A 125 -4.78 -17.71 -20.78
N SER A 126 -4.04 -16.75 -21.32
CA SER A 126 -2.89 -16.94 -22.20
C SER A 126 -1.61 -16.63 -21.41
N MET A 127 -0.67 -17.58 -21.36
CA MET A 127 0.62 -17.45 -20.67
C MET A 127 1.66 -18.36 -21.34
N ASP A 128 2.87 -17.85 -21.60
CA ASP A 128 3.96 -18.58 -22.31
C ASP A 128 3.56 -19.21 -23.66
N GLY A 129 2.48 -18.72 -24.28
CA GLY A 129 1.90 -19.27 -25.51
C GLY A 129 0.97 -20.48 -25.30
N GLU A 130 0.82 -21.00 -24.07
CA GLU A 130 -0.30 -21.86 -23.71
C GLU A 130 -1.58 -21.03 -23.49
N GLN A 131 -2.73 -21.59 -23.87
CA GLN A 131 -4.04 -21.07 -23.50
C GLN A 131 -4.81 -22.09 -22.67
N ARG A 132 -5.39 -21.65 -21.55
CA ARG A 132 -6.22 -22.46 -20.66
C ARG A 132 -7.55 -21.77 -20.40
N THR A 133 -8.64 -22.47 -20.70
CA THR A 133 -10.01 -21.98 -20.44
C THR A 133 -10.55 -22.62 -19.18
N ILE A 134 -11.00 -21.79 -18.23
CA ILE A 134 -11.52 -22.17 -16.92
C ILE A 134 -12.89 -21.52 -16.69
N ILE A 135 -13.67 -22.08 -15.77
CA ILE A 135 -14.95 -21.53 -15.33
C ILE A 135 -14.68 -20.54 -14.19
N TRP A 136 -15.24 -19.33 -14.29
CA TRP A 136 -15.01 -18.24 -13.36
C TRP A 136 -16.32 -17.77 -12.72
N PRO A 137 -16.55 -18.08 -11.42
CA PRO A 137 -17.73 -17.61 -10.70
C PRO A 137 -17.78 -16.09 -10.60
N ARG A 138 -18.95 -15.49 -10.84
CA ARG A 138 -19.14 -14.02 -10.87
C ARG A 138 -18.87 -13.32 -9.53
N ASN A 139 -18.86 -14.07 -8.42
CA ASN A 139 -18.50 -13.61 -7.08
C ASN A 139 -17.03 -13.88 -6.68
N ALA A 140 -16.23 -14.52 -7.54
CA ALA A 140 -14.83 -14.84 -7.25
C ALA A 140 -13.87 -13.85 -7.92
N LYS A 141 -12.72 -13.59 -7.27
CA LYS A 141 -11.61 -12.85 -7.87
C LYS A 141 -10.95 -13.68 -8.98
N MET A 142 -10.49 -13.02 -10.03
CA MET A 142 -9.83 -13.68 -11.18
C MET A 142 -8.63 -14.54 -10.75
N LEU A 143 -7.70 -13.97 -9.95
CA LEU A 143 -6.52 -14.69 -9.46
C LEU A 143 -6.89 -15.94 -8.64
N ASP A 144 -7.87 -15.83 -7.76
CA ASP A 144 -8.25 -16.92 -6.86
C ASP A 144 -8.86 -18.09 -7.65
N THR A 145 -9.57 -17.76 -8.73
CA THR A 145 -10.09 -18.72 -9.73
C THR A 145 -8.95 -19.39 -10.52
N MET A 146 -7.99 -18.59 -11.02
CA MET A 146 -6.79 -19.09 -11.72
C MET A 146 -6.01 -20.11 -10.88
N LEU A 147 -5.66 -19.74 -9.64
CA LEU A 147 -4.89 -20.59 -8.74
C LEU A 147 -5.66 -21.87 -8.36
N THR A 148 -6.97 -21.77 -8.12
CA THR A 148 -7.83 -22.94 -7.82
C THR A 148 -7.91 -23.90 -9.01
N ALA A 149 -7.82 -23.40 -10.24
CA ALA A 149 -7.82 -24.20 -11.46
C ALA A 149 -6.41 -24.70 -11.89
N GLY A 150 -5.36 -24.44 -11.10
CA GLY A 150 -3.99 -24.86 -11.43
C GLY A 150 -3.33 -24.05 -12.55
N VAL A 151 -3.72 -22.78 -12.70
CA VAL A 151 -2.98 -21.79 -13.49
C VAL A 151 -1.99 -21.10 -12.54
N ASP A 152 -0.69 -21.20 -12.83
CA ASP A 152 0.39 -20.64 -12.01
C ASP A 152 0.57 -19.14 -12.28
N ALA A 153 -0.52 -18.37 -12.10
CA ALA A 153 -0.52 -16.93 -12.31
C ALA A 153 0.30 -16.24 -11.21
N PRO A 154 1.22 -15.31 -11.54
CA PRO A 154 2.07 -14.66 -10.56
C PRO A 154 1.26 -13.79 -9.59
N TYR A 155 1.71 -13.68 -8.34
CA TYR A 155 1.13 -12.78 -7.34
C TYR A 155 2.09 -12.45 -6.20
N SER A 156 1.74 -11.43 -5.42
CA SER A 156 2.37 -11.13 -4.14
C SER A 156 1.35 -10.57 -3.13
N CYS A 157 1.08 -9.25 -3.12
CA CYS A 157 0.30 -8.62 -2.04
C CYS A 157 -1.19 -9.02 -1.98
N ARG A 158 -1.78 -9.45 -3.11
CA ARG A 158 -3.23 -9.73 -3.29
C ARG A 158 -4.21 -8.60 -2.92
N VAL A 159 -3.74 -7.41 -2.57
CA VAL A 159 -4.54 -6.20 -2.20
C VAL A 159 -4.53 -5.09 -3.26
N GLY A 160 -3.98 -5.33 -4.46
CA GLY A 160 -4.01 -4.38 -5.58
C GLY A 160 -2.93 -3.29 -5.57
N GLY A 161 -1.85 -3.44 -4.79
CA GLY A 161 -0.81 -2.41 -4.58
C GLY A 161 0.63 -2.80 -4.95
N CYS A 162 0.86 -3.85 -5.75
CA CYS A 162 2.23 -4.30 -6.06
C CYS A 162 2.49 -4.81 -7.50
N SER A 163 1.51 -4.64 -8.42
CA SER A 163 1.48 -5.11 -9.83
C SER A 163 1.87 -6.57 -10.15
N ALA A 164 2.36 -7.37 -9.21
CA ALA A 164 2.82 -8.75 -9.41
C ALA A 164 1.76 -9.78 -9.88
N CYS A 165 0.49 -9.39 -9.97
CA CYS A 165 -0.61 -10.18 -10.56
C CYS A 165 -1.29 -9.43 -11.72
N MET A 166 -0.51 -8.61 -12.42
CA MET A 166 -0.95 -7.84 -13.55
C MET A 166 -1.11 -8.74 -14.78
N CYS A 167 -2.21 -8.57 -15.49
CA CYS A 167 -2.48 -9.18 -16.79
C CYS A 167 -3.24 -8.19 -17.66
N ARG A 168 -3.31 -8.46 -18.96
CA ARG A 168 -3.94 -7.57 -19.95
C ARG A 168 -5.20 -8.19 -20.48
N VAL A 169 -6.32 -7.47 -20.50
CA VAL A 169 -7.57 -7.94 -21.10
C VAL A 169 -7.42 -7.90 -22.62
N THR A 170 -7.60 -9.05 -23.26
CA THR A 170 -7.58 -9.17 -24.74
C THR A 170 -8.98 -9.28 -25.33
N SER A 171 -9.97 -9.69 -24.54
CA SER A 171 -11.39 -9.73 -24.91
C SER A 171 -12.29 -9.74 -23.67
N GLY A 172 -13.51 -9.22 -23.80
CA GLY A 172 -14.46 -9.07 -22.68
C GLY A 172 -14.22 -7.84 -21.82
N GLU A 173 -14.92 -7.77 -20.69
CA GLU A 173 -14.93 -6.62 -19.78
C GLU A 173 -14.90 -7.08 -18.31
N VAL A 174 -14.15 -6.36 -17.48
CA VAL A 174 -13.94 -6.67 -16.06
C VAL A 174 -13.98 -5.41 -15.20
N ARG A 175 -14.34 -5.57 -13.93
CA ARG A 175 -14.33 -4.53 -12.90
C ARG A 175 -13.25 -4.85 -11.87
N MET A 176 -12.31 -3.94 -11.64
CA MET A 176 -11.45 -3.99 -10.46
C MET A 176 -12.17 -3.46 -9.22
N ALA A 177 -11.98 -4.10 -8.07
CA ALA A 177 -12.44 -3.60 -6.77
C ALA A 177 -11.54 -2.48 -6.25
N LYS A 178 -10.21 -2.62 -6.41
CA LYS A 178 -9.20 -1.64 -5.98
C LYS A 178 -8.07 -1.58 -7.01
N ASN A 179 -7.56 -0.38 -7.26
CA ASN A 179 -6.29 -0.15 -7.92
C ASN A 179 -5.50 0.85 -7.05
N LEU A 180 -4.25 0.53 -6.76
CA LEU A 180 -3.35 1.34 -5.92
C LEU A 180 -1.95 1.45 -6.54
N VAL A 181 -1.78 1.03 -7.81
CA VAL A 181 -0.45 0.86 -8.44
C VAL A 181 -0.43 1.12 -9.94
N LEU A 182 -1.50 0.84 -10.69
CA LEU A 182 -1.55 1.09 -12.15
C LEU A 182 -1.97 2.53 -12.45
N ASP A 183 -1.37 3.16 -13.45
CA ASP A 183 -1.75 4.49 -13.94
C ASP A 183 -2.85 4.45 -15.03
N GLU A 184 -3.42 5.61 -15.36
CA GLU A 184 -4.53 5.71 -16.33
C GLU A 184 -4.16 5.17 -17.72
N LYS A 185 -2.91 5.35 -18.16
CA LYS A 185 -2.42 4.88 -19.46
C LYS A 185 -2.26 3.35 -19.46
N GLU A 186 -1.86 2.76 -18.34
CA GLU A 186 -1.88 1.30 -18.17
C GLU A 186 -3.32 0.75 -18.23
N LEU A 187 -4.29 1.45 -17.62
CA LEU A 187 -5.70 1.09 -17.72
C LEU A 187 -6.24 1.21 -19.17
N GLU A 188 -5.89 2.29 -19.90
CA GLU A 188 -6.23 2.48 -21.32
C GLU A 188 -5.63 1.40 -22.23
N GLU A 189 -4.45 0.86 -21.91
CA GLU A 189 -3.82 -0.27 -22.60
C GLU A 189 -4.42 -1.65 -22.21
N GLY A 190 -5.41 -1.66 -21.32
CA GLY A 190 -6.15 -2.86 -20.89
C GLY A 190 -5.49 -3.63 -19.75
N TRP A 191 -4.52 -3.05 -19.04
CA TRP A 191 -3.88 -3.70 -17.88
C TRP A 191 -4.79 -3.68 -16.66
N ILE A 192 -4.83 -4.82 -15.96
CA ILE A 192 -5.66 -5.05 -14.78
C ILE A 192 -4.88 -5.83 -13.71
N LEU A 193 -5.42 -5.86 -12.49
CA LEU A 193 -4.88 -6.63 -11.37
C LEU A 193 -5.79 -7.84 -11.10
N ALA A 194 -5.33 -9.05 -11.41
CA ALA A 194 -6.13 -10.27 -11.29
C ALA A 194 -6.63 -10.51 -9.85
N CYS A 195 -5.89 -10.08 -8.82
CA CYS A 195 -6.32 -10.20 -7.42
C CYS A 195 -7.50 -9.29 -7.02
N GLN A 196 -7.85 -8.29 -7.84
CA GLN A 196 -8.95 -7.35 -7.58
C GLN A 196 -10.06 -7.42 -8.64
N SER A 197 -9.88 -8.21 -9.70
CA SER A 197 -10.76 -8.23 -10.87
C SER A 197 -11.93 -9.20 -10.72
N PHE A 198 -13.10 -8.76 -11.19
CA PHE A 198 -14.38 -9.50 -11.27
C PHE A 198 -14.95 -9.36 -12.70
N PRO A 199 -15.75 -10.32 -13.21
CA PRO A 199 -16.23 -10.28 -14.58
C PRO A 199 -17.47 -9.40 -14.74
N ILE A 200 -17.51 -8.61 -15.81
CA ILE A 200 -18.73 -7.97 -16.31
C ILE A 200 -19.36 -8.87 -17.38
N SER A 201 -18.63 -9.16 -18.46
CA SER A 201 -19.09 -10.00 -19.58
C SER A 201 -19.14 -11.51 -19.26
N ASP A 202 -19.94 -12.27 -20.01
CA ASP A 202 -20.07 -13.74 -19.89
C ASP A 202 -18.86 -14.54 -20.41
N GLY A 203 -17.91 -13.84 -21.03
CA GLY A 203 -16.61 -14.35 -21.42
C GLY A 203 -15.55 -13.26 -21.31
N VAL A 204 -14.37 -13.62 -20.81
CA VAL A 204 -13.20 -12.75 -20.68
C VAL A 204 -11.96 -13.53 -21.12
N GLU A 205 -11.08 -12.88 -21.87
CA GLU A 205 -9.79 -13.41 -22.28
C GLU A 205 -8.69 -12.48 -21.75
N VAL A 206 -7.64 -13.05 -21.14
CA VAL A 206 -6.51 -12.29 -20.58
C VAL A 206 -5.18 -12.89 -20.97
N GLU A 207 -4.18 -12.03 -21.11
CA GLU A 207 -2.78 -12.36 -21.35
C GLU A 207 -1.95 -12.01 -20.11
N ILE A 208 -1.24 -13.00 -19.56
CA ILE A 208 -0.25 -12.81 -18.49
C ILE A 208 1.11 -12.58 -19.18
N PRO A 209 1.81 -11.46 -18.90
CA PRO A 209 3.14 -11.21 -19.46
C PRO A 209 4.19 -12.13 -18.81
N SER A 210 5.09 -12.65 -19.64
CA SER A 210 6.24 -13.49 -19.28
C SER A 210 7.48 -12.66 -18.92
#